data_AF-A0A919I2I6-F1
#
_entry.id   AF-A0A919I2I6-F1
#
_cell.length_a   1.000
_cell.length_b   1.000
_cell.length_c   1.000
_cell.angle_alpha   90.00
_cell.angle_beta   90.00
_cell.angle_gamma   90.00
#
_symmetry.space_group_name_H-M   'P 1'
#
loop_
_entity.id
_entity.type
_entity.pdbx_description
1 polymer ?
#
loop_
_entity_poly.entity_id
_entity_poly.type
_entity_poly.pdbx_seq_one_letter_code
_entity_poly.pdbx_strand_id
1 'polypeptide(L)'
;MSQINRNLKGGRTASRAPEYVLLNVEDSNGKSVLQNKKLGLFAFGQAYESERLELQEGTYKLTQFQILSAGDTMIYASPLAGSSLAQYVAKPLPITFTITKDSGTLVVPQVLAVTSTDTPNNFGYAGFEFEIVAPLRVIKFELYTDQDFSNDLKNIIFEPSVSAGSVVLWDSTFAPMPIKNVPKADHMISFKVTTSNNADLRIGFRYTIPGVGNSWYYEQMLSGEKMKTVSFVFK
;
A
#
# COMPACT_ATOMS: atom_id res chain seq x y z
N MET A 1 33.78 -35.52 21.83
CA MET A 1 32.70 -36.17 21.05
C MET A 1 31.40 -35.61 21.60
N SER A 2 30.46 -35.01 20.89
CA SER A 2 30.15 -34.87 19.47
C SER A 2 29.55 -33.47 19.28
N GLN A 3 29.98 -32.74 18.26
CA GLN A 3 29.30 -31.52 17.83
C GLN A 3 28.14 -31.91 16.93
N ILE A 4 26.94 -31.39 17.21
CA ILE A 4 25.87 -31.33 16.20
C ILE A 4 25.80 -29.90 15.71
N ASN A 5 26.45 -29.71 14.56
CA ASN A 5 26.41 -28.52 13.75
C ASN A 5 25.11 -28.59 12.91
N ARG A 6 24.15 -27.67 13.14
CA ARG A 6 23.03 -27.46 12.23
C ARG A 6 23.20 -26.12 11.54
N ASN A 7 23.95 -26.16 10.44
CA ASN A 7 23.90 -25.13 9.41
C ASN A 7 22.49 -25.09 8.82
N LEU A 8 21.73 -24.04 9.12
CA LEU A 8 20.58 -23.62 8.31
C LEU A 8 21.07 -22.52 7.37
N LYS A 9 21.23 -22.89 6.10
CA LYS A 9 21.47 -21.96 4.99
C LYS A 9 20.20 -21.12 4.76
N GLY A 10 20.41 -19.81 4.58
CA GLY A 10 19.61 -19.02 3.65
C GLY A 10 18.33 -18.39 4.17
N GLY A 11 18.43 -17.52 5.17
CA GLY A 11 17.48 -16.44 5.37
C GLY A 11 18.29 -15.18 5.67
N ARG A 12 18.08 -14.09 4.92
CA ARG A 12 18.60 -12.78 5.33
C ARG A 12 17.90 -12.43 6.65
N THR A 13 18.47 -12.78 7.79
CA THR A 13 18.08 -12.18 9.06
C THR A 13 18.44 -10.71 8.93
N ALA A 14 17.42 -9.85 8.78
CA ALA A 14 17.62 -8.43 8.95
C ALA A 14 18.34 -8.24 10.29
N SER A 15 19.54 -7.66 10.23
CA SER A 15 20.33 -7.35 11.42
C SER A 15 19.46 -6.52 12.35
N ARG A 16 19.22 -6.98 13.59
CA ARG A 16 18.59 -6.18 14.64
C ARG A 16 19.62 -5.31 15.39
N ALA A 17 20.84 -5.19 14.86
CA ALA A 17 21.84 -4.34 15.47
C ALA A 17 21.43 -2.86 15.34
N PRO A 18 21.56 -2.05 16.40
CA PRO A 18 21.54 -0.60 16.32
C PRO A 18 22.59 -0.08 15.33
N GLU A 19 22.14 0.69 14.35
CA GLU A 19 23.00 1.30 13.33
C GLU A 19 22.80 2.80 13.20
N TYR A 20 21.59 3.28 13.49
CA TYR A 20 21.29 4.71 13.45
C TYR A 20 20.45 5.14 14.63
N VAL A 21 20.59 6.40 15.00
CA VAL A 21 19.63 7.11 15.83
C VAL A 21 18.92 8.17 14.99
N LEU A 22 17.59 8.23 15.13
CA LEU A 22 16.74 9.28 14.59
C LEU A 22 16.27 10.17 15.74
N LEU A 23 16.53 11.47 15.67
CA LEU A 23 16.22 12.40 16.74
C LEU A 23 15.67 13.75 16.26
N ASN A 24 14.92 14.38 17.16
CA ASN A 24 14.44 15.77 17.03
C ASN A 24 14.92 16.59 18.22
N VAL A 25 15.32 17.83 17.95
CA VAL A 25 15.74 18.78 18.97
C VAL A 25 15.00 20.10 18.78
N GLU A 26 14.52 20.65 19.88
CA GLU A 26 13.93 21.99 19.98
C GLU A 26 14.80 22.89 20.84
N ASP A 27 14.79 24.19 20.58
CA ASP A 27 15.37 25.18 21.49
C ASP A 27 14.47 25.43 22.71
N SER A 28 14.91 26.31 23.61
CA SER A 28 14.16 26.68 24.81
C SER A 28 12.79 27.30 24.52
N ASN A 29 12.58 27.86 23.32
CA ASN A 29 11.32 28.48 22.89
C ASN A 29 10.38 27.48 22.19
N GLY A 30 10.76 26.20 22.10
CA GLY A 30 10.01 25.18 21.38
C GLY A 30 10.16 25.28 19.86
N LYS A 31 11.08 26.10 19.35
CA LYS A 31 11.37 26.13 17.92
C LYS A 31 12.22 24.91 17.59
N SER A 32 11.79 24.16 16.58
CA SER A 32 12.55 23.02 16.09
C SER A 32 13.90 23.47 15.49
N VAL A 33 14.97 22.89 16.00
CA VAL A 33 16.37 23.11 15.58
C VAL A 33 16.84 21.95 14.71
N LEU A 34 16.44 20.73 15.04
CA LEU A 34 16.69 19.53 14.25
C LEU A 34 15.40 18.73 14.11
N GLN A 35 15.11 18.28 12.88
CA GLN A 35 13.99 17.40 12.57
C GLN A 35 14.49 16.17 11.83
N ASN A 36 14.07 15.00 12.29
CA ASN A 36 14.41 13.70 11.74
C ASN A 36 15.92 13.57 11.47
N LYS A 37 16.74 14.10 12.37
CA LYS A 37 18.20 14.05 12.23
C LYS A 37 18.62 12.61 12.46
N LYS A 38 19.14 11.99 11.41
CA LYS A 38 19.71 10.64 11.45
C LYS A 38 21.22 10.72 11.67
N LEU A 39 21.73 10.01 12.67
CA LEU A 39 23.16 9.90 12.97
C LEU A 39 23.55 8.42 12.98
N GLY A 40 24.75 8.11 12.49
CA GLY A 40 25.35 6.79 12.62
C GLY A 40 25.57 6.41 14.08
N LEU A 41 25.40 5.14 14.41
CA LEU A 41 25.77 4.54 15.69
C LEU A 41 26.95 3.60 15.52
N PHE A 42 27.83 3.60 16.52
CA PHE A 42 28.96 2.69 16.61
C PHE A 42 28.91 1.98 17.95
N ALA A 43 29.24 0.69 17.96
CA ALA A 43 29.39 -0.05 19.20
C ALA A 43 30.66 0.45 19.93
N PHE A 44 30.51 0.80 21.20
CA PHE A 44 31.61 1.19 22.08
C PHE A 44 31.53 0.38 23.38
N GLY A 45 32.35 -0.66 23.47
CA GLY A 45 32.26 -1.63 24.56
C GLY A 45 30.93 -2.38 24.56
N GLN A 46 30.14 -2.21 25.63
CA GLN A 46 28.80 -2.79 25.79
C GLN A 46 27.68 -1.79 25.47
N ALA A 47 28.01 -0.60 24.98
CA ALA A 47 27.08 0.47 24.67
C ALA A 47 27.16 0.88 23.18
N TYR A 48 26.29 1.79 22.79
CA TYR A 48 26.31 2.43 21.47
C TYR A 48 26.51 3.93 21.65
N GLU A 49 27.35 4.51 20.81
CA GLU A 49 27.55 5.95 20.71
C GLU A 49 27.17 6.43 19.32
N SER A 50 26.59 7.62 19.23
CA SER A 50 26.32 8.24 17.94
C SER A 50 27.53 9.00 17.40
N GLU A 51 27.48 9.31 16.11
CA GLU A 51 28.24 10.43 15.57
C GLU A 51 28.02 11.70 16.42
N ARG A 52 29.07 12.52 16.52
CA ARG A 52 28.98 13.79 17.24
C ARG A 52 28.07 14.75 16.51
N LEU A 53 27.31 15.52 17.29
CA LEU A 53 26.43 16.56 16.81
C LEU A 53 26.89 17.90 17.38
N GLU A 54 27.22 18.85 16.50
CA GLU A 54 27.57 20.21 16.89
C GLU A 54 26.32 21.09 16.94
N LEU A 55 26.17 21.80 18.06
CA LEU A 55 25.09 22.76 18.31
C LEU A 55 25.71 24.04 18.88
N GLN A 56 25.04 25.17 18.68
CA GLN A 56 25.44 26.42 19.30
C GLN A 56 25.23 26.36 20.82
N GLU A 57 25.89 27.24 21.57
CA GLU A 57 25.64 27.38 23.00
C GLU A 57 24.17 27.73 23.26
N GLY A 58 23.55 27.05 24.21
CA GLY A 58 22.14 27.19 24.46
C GLY A 58 21.53 26.02 25.21
N THR A 59 20.26 26.18 25.59
CA THR A 59 19.46 25.12 26.21
C THR A 59 18.46 24.57 25.21
N TYR A 60 18.39 23.24 25.15
CA TYR A 60 17.64 22.48 24.17
C TYR A 60 16.81 21.40 24.83
N LYS A 61 15.84 20.87 24.08
CA LYS A 61 15.02 19.71 24.43
C LYS A 61 15.15 18.66 23.34
N LEU A 62 15.55 17.45 23.72
CA LEU A 62 15.42 16.26 22.88
C LEU A 62 13.95 15.82 22.91
N THR A 63 13.26 15.84 21.78
CA THR A 63 11.81 15.56 21.69
C THR A 63 11.47 14.26 20.95
N GLN A 64 12.44 13.69 20.24
CA GLN A 64 12.34 12.36 19.63
C GLN A 64 13.68 11.66 19.73
N PHE A 65 13.68 10.37 20.04
CA PHE A 65 14.88 9.53 20.07
C PHE A 65 14.51 8.08 19.79
N GLN A 66 14.89 7.60 18.60
CA GLN A 66 14.53 6.28 18.09
C GLN A 66 15.77 5.61 17.51
N ILE A 67 15.94 4.31 17.74
CA ILE A 67 17.06 3.53 17.24
C ILE A 67 16.59 2.68 16.07
N LEU A 68 17.32 2.77 14.96
CA LEU A 68 17.06 2.04 13.73
C LEU A 68 18.17 1.02 13.45
N SER A 69 17.80 -0.06 12.76
CA SER A 69 18.73 -1.02 12.17
C SER A 69 19.10 -0.67 10.72
N ALA A 70 19.99 -1.45 10.07
CA ALA A 70 20.39 -1.32 8.65
C ALA A 70 19.23 -1.12 7.66
N GLY A 71 18.06 -1.70 7.96
CA GLY A 71 16.88 -1.63 7.10
C GLY A 71 15.91 -0.50 7.45
N ASP A 72 16.36 0.52 8.19
CA ASP A 72 15.52 1.61 8.73
C ASP A 72 14.33 1.13 9.58
N THR A 73 14.43 -0.10 10.09
CA THR A 73 13.44 -0.65 11.00
C THR A 73 13.74 -0.13 12.40
N MET A 74 12.76 0.54 13.00
CA MET A 74 12.81 1.00 14.38
C MET A 74 12.81 -0.20 15.33
N ILE A 75 13.87 -0.33 16.12
CA ILE A 75 14.09 -1.44 17.05
C ILE A 75 14.04 -0.99 18.51
N TYR A 76 14.29 0.29 18.79
CA TYR A 76 14.06 0.88 20.11
C TYR A 76 13.50 2.30 19.97
N ALA A 77 12.76 2.76 20.98
CA ALA A 77 12.29 4.14 21.06
C ALA A 77 12.23 4.62 22.52
N SER A 78 12.50 5.91 22.73
CA SER A 78 12.24 6.56 24.02
C SER A 78 10.78 7.02 24.09
N PRO A 79 10.01 6.61 25.12
CA PRO A 79 8.61 7.04 25.25
C PRO A 79 8.52 8.52 25.63
N LEU A 80 7.50 9.21 25.12
CA LEU A 80 7.13 10.56 25.56
C LEU A 80 6.46 10.50 26.94
N ALA A 81 6.68 11.52 27.74
CA ALA A 81 6.04 11.71 29.03
C ALA A 81 4.51 11.71 28.85
N GLY A 82 3.81 10.98 29.71
CA GLY A 82 2.35 10.81 29.61
C GLY A 82 1.91 9.67 28.67
N SER A 83 2.81 9.03 27.92
CA SER A 83 2.48 7.83 27.15
C SER A 83 2.35 6.59 28.04
N SER A 84 1.71 5.54 27.50
CA SER A 84 1.49 4.28 28.23
C SER A 84 2.79 3.58 28.65
N LEU A 85 3.85 3.73 27.85
CA LEU A 85 5.16 3.11 28.10
C LEU A 85 6.12 4.01 28.90
N ALA A 86 5.76 5.26 29.18
CA ALA A 86 6.61 6.18 29.94
C ALA A 86 6.93 5.68 31.36
N GLN A 87 6.05 4.87 31.95
CA GLN A 87 6.25 4.30 33.29
C GLN A 87 7.41 3.31 33.40
N TYR A 88 7.91 2.78 32.27
CA TYR A 88 9.01 1.82 32.24
C TYR A 88 10.39 2.48 32.09
N VAL A 89 10.43 3.81 32.03
CA VAL A 89 11.68 4.59 32.01
C VAL A 89 11.65 5.63 33.14
N ALA A 90 12.83 5.95 33.68
CA ALA A 90 12.96 6.95 34.74
C ALA A 90 12.91 8.38 34.18
N LYS A 91 13.37 8.59 32.94
CA LYS A 91 13.41 9.90 32.26
C LYS A 91 12.81 9.80 30.86
N PRO A 92 11.47 9.83 30.72
CA PRO A 92 10.83 9.91 29.41
C PRO A 92 11.14 11.23 28.71
N LEU A 93 10.92 11.29 27.41
CA LEU A 93 11.07 12.52 26.62
C LEU A 93 9.95 13.52 26.95
N PRO A 94 10.14 14.84 26.81
CA PRO A 94 11.38 15.49 26.35
C PRO A 94 12.47 15.54 27.43
N ILE A 95 13.75 15.45 27.01
CA ILE A 95 14.92 15.59 27.89
C ILE A 95 15.61 16.93 27.62
N THR A 96 15.71 17.76 28.65
CA THR A 96 16.43 19.05 28.58
C THR A 96 17.94 18.85 28.73
N PHE A 97 18.73 19.54 27.91
CA PHE A 97 20.20 19.58 28.01
C PHE A 97 20.74 20.96 27.59
N THR A 98 21.96 21.28 27.99
CA THR A 98 22.59 22.59 27.74
C THR A 98 23.96 22.39 27.11
N ILE A 99 24.25 23.14 26.04
CA ILE A 99 25.55 23.17 25.37
C ILE A 99 26.33 24.39 25.85
N THR A 100 27.62 24.19 26.17
CA THR A 100 28.55 25.22 26.64
C THR A 100 29.84 25.20 25.82
N LYS A 101 30.51 26.34 25.68
CA LYS A 101 31.66 26.57 24.77
C LYS A 101 32.78 25.54 24.80
N ASP A 102 33.06 24.96 25.97
CA ASP A 102 34.29 24.19 26.20
C ASP A 102 34.04 22.79 26.78
N SER A 103 32.81 22.27 26.71
CA SER A 103 32.51 20.92 27.19
C SER A 103 31.58 20.13 26.27
N GLY A 104 31.90 18.83 26.12
CA GLY A 104 31.01 17.88 25.47
C GLY A 104 29.83 17.57 26.38
N THR A 105 28.61 17.70 25.86
CA THR A 105 27.39 17.32 26.58
C THR A 105 26.99 15.91 26.18
N LEU A 106 26.99 14.98 27.14
CA LEU A 106 26.50 13.62 26.95
C LEU A 106 25.04 13.52 27.38
N VAL A 107 24.16 13.19 26.44
CA VAL A 107 22.74 12.90 26.69
C VAL A 107 22.54 11.39 26.56
N VAL A 108 21.96 10.74 27.58
CA VAL A 108 21.74 9.28 27.62
C VAL A 108 20.25 8.97 27.77
N PRO A 109 19.46 9.00 26.68
CA PRO A 109 18.04 8.67 26.72
C PRO A 109 17.81 7.19 27.03
N GLN A 110 16.78 6.88 27.82
CA GLN A 110 16.34 5.51 28.04
C GLN A 110 15.39 5.11 26.91
N VAL A 111 15.61 3.91 26.35
CA VAL A 111 14.81 3.38 25.25
C VAL A 111 14.22 2.03 25.64
N LEU A 112 13.06 1.71 25.07
CA LEU A 112 12.43 0.40 25.18
C LEU A 112 12.45 -0.28 23.82
N ALA A 113 12.52 -1.60 23.81
CA ALA A 113 12.46 -2.38 22.57
C ALA A 113 11.09 -2.22 21.92
N VAL A 114 11.07 -2.05 20.60
CA VAL A 114 9.83 -2.01 19.80
C VAL A 114 9.51 -3.43 19.36
N THR A 115 8.29 -3.88 19.66
CA THR A 115 7.76 -5.19 19.32
C THR A 115 6.70 -5.10 18.23
N SER A 116 6.29 -6.24 17.67
CA SER A 116 5.25 -6.28 16.63
C SER A 116 3.85 -5.90 17.12
N THR A 117 3.64 -5.84 18.44
CA THR A 117 2.37 -5.43 19.06
C THR A 117 2.35 -3.97 19.49
N ASP A 118 3.49 -3.29 19.45
CA ASP A 118 3.56 -1.88 19.80
C ASP A 118 3.07 -1.01 18.64
N THR A 119 2.38 0.06 19.00
CA THR A 119 1.96 1.13 18.09
C THR A 119 2.71 2.42 18.44
N PRO A 120 2.85 3.37 17.51
CA PRO A 120 3.42 4.69 17.81
C PRO A 120 2.77 5.36 19.03
N ASN A 121 1.46 5.19 19.19
CA ASN A 121 0.68 5.75 20.29
C ASN A 121 1.10 5.19 21.66
N ASN A 122 1.57 3.94 21.74
CA ASN A 122 2.05 3.38 23.01
C ASN A 122 3.25 4.17 23.58
N PHE A 123 4.08 4.72 22.69
CA PHE A 123 5.22 5.60 23.00
C PHE A 123 4.85 7.09 23.02
N GLY A 124 3.61 7.47 22.70
CA GLY A 124 3.13 8.85 22.64
C GLY A 124 3.35 9.55 21.30
N TYR A 125 3.78 8.82 20.26
CA TYR A 125 3.92 9.38 18.91
C TYR A 125 2.61 9.28 18.12
N ALA A 126 2.37 10.23 17.23
CA ALA A 126 1.25 10.16 16.30
C ALA A 126 1.40 8.96 15.36
N GLY A 127 0.35 8.16 15.23
CA GLY A 127 0.19 7.16 14.19
C GLY A 127 -0.70 7.71 13.07
N PHE A 128 -0.33 7.45 11.82
CA PHE A 128 -1.15 7.78 10.66
C PHE A 128 -1.47 6.50 9.91
N GLU A 129 -2.73 6.31 9.56
CA GLU A 129 -3.21 5.23 8.70
C GLU A 129 -3.62 5.81 7.35
N PHE A 130 -3.68 4.96 6.32
CA PHE A 130 -4.20 5.33 5.02
C PHE A 130 -5.04 4.20 4.43
N GLU A 131 -6.10 4.57 3.72
CA GLU A 131 -6.89 3.63 2.93
C GLU A 131 -6.41 3.66 1.48
N ILE A 132 -6.18 2.48 0.90
CA ILE A 132 -5.92 2.35 -0.53
C ILE A 132 -7.26 2.24 -1.25
N VAL A 133 -7.67 3.31 -1.93
CA VAL A 133 -8.89 3.33 -2.74
C VAL A 133 -8.56 3.05 -4.20
N ALA A 134 -9.14 1.98 -4.77
CA ALA A 134 -8.97 1.66 -6.18
C ALA A 134 -9.81 2.60 -7.07
N PRO A 135 -9.26 3.13 -8.18
CA PRO A 135 -10.01 4.02 -9.07
C PRO A 135 -11.15 3.27 -9.76
N LEU A 136 -12.28 3.94 -9.95
CA LEU A 136 -13.39 3.40 -10.74
C LEU A 136 -12.98 3.22 -12.20
N ARG A 137 -13.29 2.05 -12.74
CA ARG A 137 -13.07 1.67 -14.14
C ARG A 137 -14.41 1.59 -14.86
N VAL A 138 -14.45 2.07 -16.11
CA VAL A 138 -15.67 2.13 -16.93
C VAL A 138 -15.53 1.23 -18.14
N ILE A 139 -16.44 0.27 -18.29
CA ILE A 139 -16.52 -0.61 -19.45
C ILE A 139 -17.74 -0.20 -20.26
N LYS A 140 -17.56 0.18 -21.53
CA LYS A 140 -18.63 0.44 -22.48
C LYS A 140 -18.82 -0.78 -23.37
N PHE A 141 -20.03 -1.32 -23.41
CA PHE A 141 -20.40 -2.40 -24.32
C PHE A 141 -21.13 -1.82 -25.51
N GLU A 142 -20.81 -2.29 -26.71
CA GLU A 142 -21.50 -1.97 -27.96
C GLU A 142 -21.81 -3.26 -28.71
N LEU A 143 -23.06 -3.42 -29.15
CA LEU A 143 -23.53 -4.57 -29.93
C LEU A 143 -24.19 -4.08 -31.21
N TYR A 144 -23.73 -4.57 -32.35
CA TYR A 144 -24.35 -4.35 -33.66
C TYR A 144 -23.94 -5.43 -34.67
N THR A 145 -24.47 -5.36 -35.89
CA THR A 145 -24.04 -6.19 -37.03
C THR A 145 -23.82 -5.33 -38.28
N ASP A 146 -22.88 -5.76 -39.12
CA ASP A 146 -22.68 -5.25 -40.49
C ASP A 146 -23.29 -6.18 -41.56
N GLN A 147 -23.79 -7.35 -41.17
CA GLN A 147 -24.35 -8.36 -42.07
C GLN A 147 -25.84 -8.15 -42.30
N ASP A 148 -26.34 -8.55 -43.48
CA ASP A 148 -27.77 -8.60 -43.76
C ASP A 148 -28.37 -9.95 -43.35
N PHE A 149 -29.17 -9.93 -42.29
CA PHE A 149 -29.89 -11.09 -41.79
C PHE A 149 -31.39 -11.02 -42.03
N SER A 150 -31.86 -10.23 -42.99
CA SER A 150 -33.31 -10.01 -43.22
C SER A 150 -34.10 -11.32 -43.38
N ASN A 151 -33.44 -12.39 -43.84
CA ASN A 151 -34.03 -13.72 -44.04
C ASN A 151 -33.80 -14.71 -42.88
N ASP A 152 -33.01 -14.38 -41.84
CA ASP A 152 -32.80 -15.26 -40.70
C ASP A 152 -33.87 -15.05 -39.61
N LEU A 153 -34.72 -16.07 -39.46
CA LEU A 153 -35.83 -16.08 -38.51
C LEU A 153 -35.46 -16.71 -37.16
N LYS A 154 -34.24 -17.23 -36.99
CA LYS A 154 -33.81 -17.81 -35.70
C LYS A 154 -33.69 -16.71 -34.65
N ASN A 155 -33.83 -17.11 -33.39
CA ASN A 155 -33.57 -16.23 -32.26
C ASN A 155 -32.11 -16.31 -31.81
N ILE A 156 -31.63 -15.22 -31.24
CA ILE A 156 -30.32 -15.10 -30.61
C ILE A 156 -30.48 -14.45 -29.23
N ILE A 157 -29.62 -14.88 -28.30
CA ILE A 157 -29.52 -14.36 -26.93
C ILE A 157 -28.10 -13.87 -26.76
N PHE A 158 -27.91 -12.63 -26.28
CA PHE A 158 -26.60 -12.08 -25.94
C PHE A 158 -26.47 -11.91 -24.42
N GLU A 159 -25.31 -12.28 -23.91
CA GLU A 159 -24.95 -12.28 -22.49
C GLU A 159 -23.64 -11.49 -22.30
N PRO A 160 -23.70 -10.16 -22.13
CA PRO A 160 -22.51 -9.38 -21.79
C PRO A 160 -22.05 -9.70 -20.37
N SER A 161 -20.74 -9.72 -20.15
CA SER A 161 -20.15 -10.02 -18.84
C SER A 161 -18.81 -9.33 -18.62
N VAL A 162 -18.50 -9.11 -17.35
CA VAL A 162 -17.24 -8.62 -16.80
C VAL A 162 -16.79 -9.61 -15.74
N SER A 163 -15.58 -10.14 -15.88
CA SER A 163 -15.02 -11.13 -14.95
C SER A 163 -13.56 -10.84 -14.65
N ALA A 164 -13.12 -11.15 -13.43
CA ALA A 164 -11.73 -11.15 -13.01
C ALA A 164 -11.31 -12.58 -12.68
N GLY A 165 -10.56 -13.21 -13.58
CA GLY A 165 -10.27 -14.65 -13.48
C GLY A 165 -11.57 -15.47 -13.52
N SER A 166 -11.82 -16.25 -12.46
CA SER A 166 -13.05 -17.05 -12.31
C SER A 166 -14.21 -16.31 -11.64
N VAL A 167 -14.01 -15.08 -11.20
CA VAL A 167 -15.03 -14.29 -10.48
C VAL A 167 -15.81 -13.45 -11.48
N VAL A 168 -17.12 -13.67 -11.57
CA VAL A 168 -18.02 -12.78 -12.31
C VAL A 168 -18.26 -11.53 -11.47
N LEU A 169 -17.86 -10.38 -12.01
CA LEU A 169 -18.07 -9.08 -11.36
C LEU A 169 -19.42 -8.48 -11.76
N TRP A 170 -19.84 -8.74 -12.99
CA TRP A 170 -21.11 -8.31 -13.54
C TRP A 170 -21.47 -9.17 -14.74
N ASP A 171 -22.75 -9.52 -14.87
CA ASP A 171 -23.33 -10.12 -16.07
C ASP A 171 -24.76 -9.63 -16.27
N SER A 172 -25.27 -9.84 -17.48
CA SER A 172 -26.66 -9.59 -17.84
C SER A 172 -27.05 -10.48 -19.01
N THR A 173 -28.35 -10.56 -19.30
CA THR A 173 -28.89 -11.31 -20.43
C THR A 173 -29.89 -10.43 -21.16
N PHE A 174 -29.67 -10.23 -22.46
CA PHE A 174 -30.65 -9.55 -23.29
C PHE A 174 -31.84 -10.46 -23.56
N ALA A 175 -33.02 -9.86 -23.69
CA ALA A 175 -34.20 -10.60 -24.13
C ALA A 175 -33.90 -11.29 -25.48
N PRO A 176 -34.34 -12.55 -25.68
CA PRO A 176 -34.18 -13.22 -26.96
C PRO A 176 -34.76 -12.37 -28.09
N MET A 177 -34.01 -12.20 -29.18
CA MET A 177 -34.45 -11.44 -30.35
C MET A 177 -34.20 -12.22 -31.64
N PRO A 178 -35.03 -12.04 -32.68
CA PRO A 178 -34.73 -12.56 -34.00
C PRO A 178 -33.39 -12.04 -34.51
N ILE A 179 -32.59 -12.87 -35.19
CA ILE A 179 -31.27 -12.48 -35.72
C ILE A 179 -31.40 -11.27 -36.67
N LYS A 180 -32.46 -11.23 -37.49
CA LYS A 180 -32.79 -10.07 -38.33
C LYS A 180 -33.00 -8.75 -37.57
N ASN A 181 -33.24 -8.80 -36.26
CA ASN A 181 -33.44 -7.63 -35.41
C ASN A 181 -32.16 -7.23 -34.65
N VAL A 182 -31.03 -7.91 -34.86
CA VAL A 182 -29.74 -7.43 -34.33
C VAL A 182 -29.47 -6.05 -34.93
N PRO A 183 -29.21 -5.02 -34.10
CA PRO A 183 -29.13 -3.64 -34.58
C PRO A 183 -27.99 -3.43 -35.56
N LYS A 184 -28.20 -2.54 -36.53
CA LYS A 184 -27.14 -2.02 -37.39
C LYS A 184 -26.29 -0.99 -36.63
N ALA A 185 -25.13 -0.65 -37.19
CA ALA A 185 -24.16 0.23 -36.54
C ALA A 185 -24.73 1.62 -36.16
N ASP A 186 -25.67 2.15 -36.94
CA ASP A 186 -26.35 3.44 -36.71
C ASP A 186 -27.39 3.39 -35.57
N HIS A 187 -27.81 2.19 -35.15
CA HIS A 187 -28.77 1.95 -34.07
C HIS A 187 -28.22 0.96 -33.03
N MET A 188 -26.90 0.92 -32.83
CA MET A 188 -26.25 -0.05 -31.94
C MET A 188 -26.80 0.02 -30.51
N ILE A 189 -26.82 -1.13 -29.84
CA ILE A 189 -27.08 -1.17 -28.39
C ILE A 189 -25.79 -0.78 -27.67
N SER A 190 -25.84 0.25 -26.83
CA SER A 190 -24.70 0.72 -26.05
C SER A 190 -25.06 0.97 -24.58
N PHE A 191 -24.26 0.43 -23.65
CA PHE A 191 -24.43 0.66 -22.21
C PHE A 191 -23.07 0.60 -21.48
N LYS A 192 -23.05 1.02 -20.21
CA LYS A 192 -21.82 1.07 -19.40
C LYS A 192 -21.95 0.26 -18.13
N VAL A 193 -20.82 -0.33 -17.70
CA VAL A 193 -20.64 -1.03 -16.43
C VAL A 193 -19.45 -0.40 -15.71
N THR A 194 -19.54 -0.22 -14.40
CA THR A 194 -18.44 0.31 -13.59
C THR A 194 -17.96 -0.72 -12.58
N THR A 195 -16.66 -0.74 -12.31
CA THR A 195 -16.06 -1.59 -11.28
C THR A 195 -14.85 -0.92 -10.64
N SER A 196 -14.62 -1.12 -9.35
CA SER A 196 -13.39 -0.71 -8.66
C SER A 196 -12.31 -1.80 -8.69
N ASN A 197 -12.58 -2.96 -9.30
CA ASN A 197 -11.64 -4.06 -9.36
C ASN A 197 -10.47 -3.72 -10.30
N ASN A 198 -9.24 -3.73 -9.78
CA ASN A 198 -8.03 -3.40 -10.54
C ASN A 198 -7.30 -4.62 -11.15
N ALA A 199 -7.86 -5.83 -11.09
CA ALA A 199 -7.28 -6.99 -11.77
C ALA A 199 -7.45 -6.87 -13.31
N ASP A 200 -6.75 -7.72 -14.05
CA ASP A 200 -7.04 -7.91 -15.47
C ASP A 200 -8.46 -8.48 -15.62
N LEU A 201 -9.28 -7.79 -16.41
CA LEU A 201 -10.68 -8.17 -16.61
C LEU A 201 -10.85 -8.85 -17.96
N ARG A 202 -11.64 -9.93 -17.99
CA ARG A 202 -12.22 -10.47 -19.22
C ARG A 202 -13.61 -9.86 -19.40
N ILE A 203 -13.79 -9.13 -20.49
CA ILE A 203 -15.00 -8.37 -20.79
C ILE A 203 -15.50 -8.69 -22.20
N GLY A 204 -16.80 -8.85 -22.37
CA GLY A 204 -17.37 -9.09 -23.69
C GLY A 204 -18.69 -9.84 -23.65
N PHE A 205 -19.05 -10.46 -24.77
CA PHE A 205 -20.34 -11.09 -24.98
C PHE A 205 -20.19 -12.58 -25.17
N ARG A 206 -21.06 -13.37 -24.54
CA ARG A 206 -21.43 -14.69 -25.03
C ARG A 206 -22.73 -14.56 -25.82
N TYR A 207 -22.92 -15.39 -26.83
CA TYR A 207 -24.22 -15.49 -27.49
C TYR A 207 -24.62 -16.93 -27.76
N THR A 208 -25.93 -17.16 -27.81
CA THR A 208 -26.53 -18.46 -28.07
C THR A 208 -27.62 -18.34 -29.12
N ILE A 209 -27.57 -19.22 -30.12
CA ILE A 209 -28.63 -19.41 -31.11
C ILE A 209 -29.25 -20.79 -30.82
N PRO A 210 -30.49 -20.86 -30.31
CA PRO A 210 -31.13 -22.13 -29.96
C PRO A 210 -31.17 -23.10 -31.14
N GLY A 211 -30.77 -24.35 -30.91
CA GLY A 211 -30.69 -25.38 -31.94
C GLY A 211 -29.47 -25.29 -32.87
N VAL A 212 -28.61 -24.27 -32.72
CA VAL A 212 -27.37 -24.12 -33.50
C VAL A 212 -26.15 -24.26 -32.60
N GLY A 213 -26.05 -23.46 -31.54
CA GLY A 213 -24.90 -23.49 -30.63
C GLY A 213 -24.68 -22.19 -29.88
N ASN A 214 -23.52 -22.08 -29.25
CA ASN A 214 -23.06 -20.88 -28.55
C ASN A 214 -21.65 -20.49 -29.02
N SER A 215 -21.32 -19.21 -28.87
CA SER A 215 -20.01 -18.64 -29.16
C SER A 215 -19.78 -17.41 -28.29
N TRP A 216 -18.58 -16.84 -28.33
CA TRP A 216 -18.19 -15.73 -27.48
C TRP A 216 -17.21 -14.78 -28.16
N TYR A 217 -17.25 -13.53 -27.73
CA TYR A 217 -16.31 -12.47 -28.05
C TYR A 217 -15.86 -11.84 -26.75
N TYR A 218 -14.59 -12.02 -26.39
CA TYR A 218 -14.01 -11.47 -25.17
C TYR A 218 -12.73 -10.72 -25.47
N GLU A 219 -12.57 -9.60 -24.78
CA GLU A 219 -11.35 -8.82 -24.72
C GLU A 219 -10.83 -8.73 -23.29
N GLN A 220 -9.56 -8.36 -23.16
CA GLN A 220 -8.95 -8.07 -21.87
C GLN A 220 -8.91 -6.57 -21.59
N MET A 221 -9.26 -6.16 -20.38
CA MET A 221 -9.01 -4.82 -19.85
C MET A 221 -7.94 -4.92 -18.78
N LEU A 222 -6.72 -4.44 -19.08
CA LEU A 222 -5.57 -4.62 -18.21
C LEU A 222 -5.69 -3.79 -16.93
N SER A 223 -5.09 -4.28 -15.84
CA SER A 223 -4.93 -3.55 -14.59
C SER A 223 -4.46 -2.11 -14.82
N GLY A 224 -5.10 -1.14 -14.17
CA GLY A 224 -4.81 0.29 -14.31
C GLY A 224 -5.51 0.99 -15.48
N GLU A 225 -6.08 0.27 -16.45
CA GLU A 225 -6.91 0.89 -17.48
C GLU A 225 -8.18 1.48 -16.87
N LYS A 226 -8.45 2.76 -17.12
CA LYS A 226 -9.61 3.47 -16.53
C LYS A 226 -10.88 3.30 -17.34
N MET A 227 -10.77 3.13 -18.66
CA MET A 227 -11.91 2.98 -19.54
C MET A 227 -11.57 2.02 -20.68
N LYS A 228 -12.54 1.18 -21.04
CA LYS A 228 -12.45 0.35 -22.24
C LYS A 228 -13.80 0.22 -22.92
N THR A 229 -13.82 0.32 -24.24
CA THR A 229 -14.99 0.00 -25.06
C THR A 229 -14.79 -1.39 -25.66
N VAL A 230 -15.84 -2.22 -25.59
CA VAL A 230 -15.91 -3.55 -26.21
C VAL A 230 -17.01 -3.50 -27.26
N SER A 231 -16.59 -3.46 -28.52
CA SER A 231 -17.50 -3.39 -29.66
C SER A 231 -17.62 -4.76 -30.30
N PHE A 232 -18.76 -5.41 -30.09
CA PHE A 232 -19.06 -6.70 -30.68
C PHE A 232 -19.88 -6.54 -31.97
N VAL A 233 -19.23 -6.86 -33.08
CA VAL A 233 -19.85 -6.92 -34.41
C VAL A 233 -20.31 -8.36 -34.66
N PHE A 234 -21.60 -8.63 -34.50
CA PHE A 234 -22.19 -9.93 -34.80
C PHE A 234 -22.14 -10.20 -36.30
N LYS A 235 -21.70 -11.42 -36.68
CA LYS A 235 -21.46 -11.86 -38.04
C LYS A 235 -22.10 -13.21 -38.34
#